data_AF-A0A966NC78-F1
#
_entry.id   AF-A0A966NC78-F1
#
_cell.length_a   1.000
_cell.length_b   1.000
_cell.length_c   1.000
_cell.angle_alpha   90.00
_cell.angle_beta   90.00
_cell.angle_gamma   90.00
#
_symmetry.space_group_name_H-M   'P 1'
#
loop_
_entity.id
_entity.type
_entity.pdbx_description
1 polymer ?
#
loop_
_entity_poly.entity_id
_entity_poly.type
_entity_poly.pdbx_seq_one_letter_code
_entity_poly.pdbx_strand_id
1 'polypeptide(L)'
;MQLGRSALNLLLMTNAVELRFRRRNKKAGFKDFRRMLCTNDRSLLSSALAQKVLGFQRPTTGRLKYNPSKENLVITWDIFMQNWRMINCDEVEAISVIKTSPDPADFWKYFNERLMRMSAAQKARFMNT
;
A
#
# COMPACT_ATOMS: atom_id res chain seq x y z
N MET A 1 -2.67 -14.27 -4.56
CA MET A 1 -2.94 -15.09 -3.35
C MET A 1 -3.92 -14.33 -2.47
N GLN A 2 -5.07 -14.91 -2.12
CA GLN A 2 -6.00 -14.28 -1.18
C GLN A 2 -5.40 -14.28 0.23
N LEU A 3 -5.50 -13.16 0.94
CA LEU A 3 -4.89 -12.99 2.27
C LEU A 3 -5.93 -12.58 3.30
N GLY A 4 -5.88 -13.20 4.48
CA GLY A 4 -6.60 -12.71 5.65
C GLY A 4 -5.95 -11.45 6.24
N ARG A 5 -6.74 -10.62 6.92
CA ARG A 5 -6.30 -9.34 7.52
C ARG A 5 -5.05 -9.46 8.40
N SER A 6 -4.99 -10.47 9.27
CA SER A 6 -3.84 -10.67 10.17
C SER A 6 -2.56 -10.99 9.39
N ALA A 7 -2.66 -11.87 8.38
CA ALA A 7 -1.52 -12.23 7.53
C ALA A 7 -1.04 -11.02 6.70
N LEU A 8 -1.97 -10.28 6.11
CA LEU A 8 -1.65 -9.05 5.38
C LEU A 8 -0.97 -8.01 6.28
N ASN A 9 -1.50 -7.80 7.49
CA ASN A 9 -0.93 -6.85 8.43
C ASN A 9 0.51 -7.22 8.82
N LEU A 10 0.80 -8.50 9.06
CA LEU A 10 2.16 -8.98 9.33
C LEU A 10 3.08 -8.78 8.12
N LEU A 11 2.60 -9.11 6.91
CA LEU A 11 3.36 -8.99 5.68
C LEU A 11 3.79 -7.54 5.41
N LEU A 12 2.90 -6.58 5.64
CA LEU A 12 3.16 -5.15 5.43
C LEU A 12 4.20 -4.57 6.39
N MET A 13 4.50 -5.22 7.52
CA MET A 13 5.47 -4.71 8.49
C MET A 13 6.92 -4.85 8.03
N THR A 14 7.18 -5.74 7.07
CA THR A 14 8.54 -6.06 6.58
C THR A 14 8.64 -6.10 5.06
N ASN A 15 7.53 -5.82 4.36
CA ASN A 15 7.46 -5.83 2.90
C ASN A 15 6.65 -4.64 2.37
N ALA A 16 6.93 -4.27 1.13
CA ALA A 16 6.01 -3.55 0.27
C ALA A 16 5.19 -4.57 -0.52
N VAL A 17 3.87 -4.46 -0.44
CA VAL A 17 2.95 -5.42 -1.03
C VAL A 17 2.12 -4.73 -2.09
N GLU A 18 2.06 -5.35 -3.25
CA GLU A 18 1.12 -4.98 -4.28
C GLU A 18 -0.19 -5.71 -4.05
N LEU A 19 -1.22 -4.95 -3.69
CA LEU A 19 -2.54 -5.45 -3.40
C LEU A 19 -3.49 -5.21 -4.57
N ARG A 20 -4.37 -6.17 -4.81
CA ARG A 20 -5.62 -6.00 -5.55
C ARG A 20 -6.77 -6.15 -4.58
N PHE A 21 -7.64 -5.16 -4.50
CA PHE A 21 -8.78 -5.17 -3.57
C PHE A 21 -10.00 -4.51 -4.19
N ARG A 22 -11.18 -4.89 -3.72
CA ARG A 22 -12.44 -4.29 -4.17
C ARG A 22 -12.56 -2.85 -3.68
N ARG A 23 -13.01 -1.96 -4.57
CA ARG A 23 -13.29 -0.56 -4.22
C ARG A 23 -14.48 -0.50 -3.29
N ARG A 24 -14.39 0.36 -2.27
CA ARG A 24 -15.50 0.65 -1.35
C ARG A 24 -16.72 1.22 -2.08
N ASN A 25 -16.48 2.18 -2.98
CA ASN A 25 -17.52 2.86 -3.75
C ASN A 25 -17.31 2.58 -5.24
N LYS A 26 -18.40 2.30 -5.96
CA LYS A 26 -18.40 2.25 -7.43
C LYS A 26 -17.95 3.61 -7.96
N LYS A 27 -17.10 3.60 -8.99
CA LYS A 27 -16.58 4.82 -9.60
C LYS A 27 -16.74 4.71 -11.12
N ALA A 28 -17.57 5.57 -11.70
CA ALA A 28 -17.86 5.55 -13.13
C ALA A 28 -16.57 5.64 -13.97
N GLY A 29 -16.42 4.75 -14.95
CA GLY A 29 -15.21 4.63 -15.78
C GLY A 29 -14.03 3.90 -15.13
N PHE A 30 -14.20 3.33 -13.92
CA PHE A 30 -13.18 2.53 -13.24
C PHE A 30 -13.67 1.12 -13.00
N LYS A 31 -12.74 0.17 -12.90
CA LYS A 31 -13.06 -1.21 -12.53
C LYS A 31 -13.48 -1.29 -11.06
N ASP A 32 -14.22 -2.33 -10.71
CA ASP A 32 -14.62 -2.61 -9.32
C ASP A 32 -13.42 -2.92 -8.41
N PHE A 33 -12.31 -3.40 -8.97
CA PHE A 33 -11.07 -3.64 -8.26
C PHE A 33 -10.06 -2.50 -8.49
N ARG A 34 -9.20 -2.31 -7.50
CA ARG A 34 -8.08 -1.37 -7.53
C ARG A 34 -6.79 -2.11 -7.18
N ARG A 35 -5.71 -1.80 -7.90
CA ARG A 35 -4.35 -2.15 -7.47
C ARG A 35 -3.67 -1.01 -6.72
N MET A 36 -2.81 -1.37 -5.78
CA MET A 36 -2.05 -0.44 -4.95
C MET A 36 -0.74 -1.08 -4.52
N LEU A 37 0.34 -0.30 -4.47
CA LEU A 37 1.55 -0.71 -3.76
C LEU A 37 1.58 0.00 -2.42
N CYS A 38 1.71 -0.75 -1.32
CA CYS A 38 1.66 -0.22 0.03
C CYS A 38 2.61 -0.92 0.98
N THR A 39 2.95 -0.27 2.09
CA THR A 39 3.78 -0.83 3.16
C THR A 39 3.47 -0.19 4.50
N ASN A 40 3.72 -0.92 5.59
CA ASN A 40 3.74 -0.43 6.96
C ASN A 40 5.12 -0.54 7.61
N ASP A 41 6.13 -0.90 6.83
CA ASP A 41 7.50 -1.02 7.30
C ASP A 41 8.03 0.34 7.71
N ARG A 42 8.08 0.55 9.03
CA ARG A 42 8.55 1.80 9.61
C ARG A 42 10.04 2.02 9.37
N SER A 43 10.85 0.98 9.26
CA SER A 43 12.28 1.14 9.03
C SER A 43 12.53 1.79 7.66
N LEU A 44 11.83 1.30 6.64
CA LEU A 44 11.82 1.91 5.31
C LEU A 44 11.23 3.32 5.35
N LEU A 45 9.99 3.47 5.85
CA LEU A 45 9.24 4.74 5.76
C LEU A 45 9.86 5.88 6.58
N SER A 46 10.59 5.56 7.64
CA SER A 46 11.30 6.53 8.48
C SER A 46 12.71 6.87 7.97
N SER A 47 13.23 6.15 6.97
CA SER A 47 14.54 6.44 6.38
C SER A 47 14.58 7.82 5.72
N ALA A 48 15.74 8.48 5.76
CA ALA A 48 15.91 9.83 5.21
C ALA A 48 15.56 9.90 3.70
N LEU A 49 15.87 8.83 2.95
CA LEU A 49 15.53 8.73 1.54
C LEU A 49 14.01 8.58 1.34
N ALA A 50 13.35 7.70 2.10
CA ALA A 50 11.91 7.50 2.00
C ALA A 50 11.11 8.75 2.40
N GLN A 51 11.58 9.51 3.40
CA GLN A 51 10.94 10.78 3.77
C GLN A 51 10.90 11.77 2.59
N LYS A 52 11.99 11.87 1.84
CA LYS A 52 12.08 12.76 0.67
C LYS A 52 11.27 12.25 -0.53
N VAL A 53 11.27 10.94 -0.77
CA VAL A 53 10.76 10.35 -2.01
C VAL A 53 9.32 9.83 -1.88
N LEU A 54 9.00 9.17 -0.75
CA LEU A 54 7.70 8.53 -0.50
C LEU A 54 6.72 9.46 0.23
N GLY A 55 7.18 10.65 0.67
CA GLY A 55 6.34 11.66 1.32
C GLY A 55 5.67 11.15 2.60
N PHE A 56 6.31 10.21 3.31
CA PHE A 56 5.68 9.54 4.44
C PHE A 56 5.30 10.52 5.55
N GLN A 57 4.00 10.63 5.82
CA GLN A 57 3.48 11.40 6.92
C GLN A 57 3.05 10.48 8.06
N ARG A 58 3.60 10.73 9.25
CA ARG A 58 3.13 10.07 10.46
C ARG A 58 1.63 10.35 10.63
N PRO A 59 0.82 9.38 11.11
CA PRO A 59 -0.59 9.62 11.36
C PRO A 59 -0.75 10.82 12.32
N THR A 60 -1.43 11.88 11.86
CA THR A 60 -1.63 13.12 12.62
C THR A 60 -2.92 13.14 13.42
N THR A 61 -3.88 12.27 13.07
CA THR A 61 -5.19 12.20 13.72
C THR A 61 -5.13 11.37 15.00
N GLY A 62 -5.85 11.84 16.03
CA GLY A 62 -6.08 11.11 17.26
C GLY A 62 -6.76 9.76 17.03
N ARG A 63 -6.86 8.96 18.10
CA ARG A 63 -7.41 7.60 18.08
C ARG A 63 -8.68 7.51 17.22
N LEU A 64 -8.70 6.57 16.27
CA LEU A 64 -9.86 6.33 15.41
C LEU A 64 -11.12 6.13 16.26
N LYS A 65 -12.26 6.63 15.77
CA LYS A 65 -13.57 6.53 16.45
C LYS A 65 -14.07 5.09 16.62
N TYR A 66 -13.47 4.14 15.92
CA TYR A 66 -13.83 2.72 15.91
C TYR A 66 -12.57 1.86 15.78
N ASN A 67 -12.72 0.54 15.98
CA ASN A 67 -11.62 -0.41 15.82
C ASN A 67 -11.61 -0.99 14.40
N PRO A 68 -10.64 -0.63 13.53
CA PRO A 68 -10.56 -1.13 12.16
C PRO A 68 -10.42 -2.65 12.08
N SER A 69 -9.78 -3.27 13.08
CA SER A 69 -9.57 -4.71 13.08
C SER A 69 -10.86 -5.49 13.29
N LYS A 70 -11.86 -4.90 13.97
CA LYS A 70 -13.20 -5.50 14.13
C LYS A 70 -14.00 -5.46 12.82
N GLU A 71 -13.70 -4.51 11.95
CA GLU A 71 -14.34 -4.31 10.64
C GLU A 71 -13.56 -4.97 9.49
N ASN A 72 -12.66 -5.91 9.81
CA ASN A 72 -11.78 -6.58 8.84
C ASN A 72 -10.92 -5.63 7.99
N LEU A 73 -10.54 -4.45 8.54
CA LEU A 73 -9.75 -3.43 7.83
C LEU A 73 -8.27 -3.45 8.22
N VAL A 74 -7.41 -3.17 7.23
CA VAL A 74 -5.98 -2.84 7.43
C VAL A 74 -5.74 -1.38 7.07
N ILE A 75 -5.02 -0.67 7.94
CA ILE A 75 -4.52 0.67 7.65
C ILE A 75 -3.12 0.54 7.06
N THR A 76 -2.88 1.16 5.91
CA THR A 76 -1.56 1.13 5.29
C THR A 76 -1.22 2.38 4.50
N TRP A 77 0.08 2.63 4.30
CA TRP A 77 0.57 3.74 3.50
C TRP A 77 0.56 3.37 2.01
N ASP A 78 -0.20 4.10 1.21
CA ASP A 78 -0.23 3.96 -0.25
C ASP A 78 0.95 4.74 -0.86
N ILE A 79 1.88 4.04 -1.49
CA ILE A 79 3.11 4.63 -2.04
C ILE A 79 2.82 5.57 -3.20
N PHE A 80 1.82 5.26 -4.04
CA PHE A 80 1.50 6.10 -5.19
C PHE A 80 0.74 7.36 -4.79
N MET A 81 -0.20 7.23 -3.87
CA MET A 81 -1.03 8.34 -3.41
C MET A 81 -0.39 9.14 -2.27
N GLN A 82 0.71 8.64 -1.70
CA GLN A 82 1.41 9.21 -0.56
C GLN A 82 0.44 9.59 0.56
N ASN A 83 -0.42 8.64 0.93
CA ASN A 83 -1.45 8.87 1.93
C ASN A 83 -1.87 7.54 2.58
N TRP A 84 -2.40 7.64 3.80
CA TRP A 84 -3.00 6.52 4.50
C TRP A 84 -4.28 6.05 3.80
N ARG A 85 -4.44 4.72 3.74
CA ARG A 85 -5.61 4.04 3.21
C ARG A 85 -6.10 2.98 4.19
N MET A 86 -7.41 2.75 4.17
CA MET A 86 -8.05 1.62 4.84
C MET A 86 -8.50 0.64 3.78
N ILE A 87 -8.03 -0.60 3.89
CA ILE A 87 -8.30 -1.67 2.93
C ILE A 87 -9.20 -2.70 3.61
N ASN A 88 -10.34 -2.98 3.00
CA ASN A 88 -11.17 -4.11 3.39
C ASN A 88 -10.51 -5.41 2.94
N CYS A 89 -10.32 -6.33 3.87
CA CYS A 89 -9.68 -7.63 3.64
C CYS A 89 -10.66 -8.76 3.28
N ASP A 90 -11.95 -8.48 3.09
CA ASP A 90 -12.93 -9.47 2.61
C ASP A 90 -12.55 -9.99 1.21
N GLU A 91 -12.16 -9.07 0.33
CA GLU A 91 -11.75 -9.34 -1.05
C GLU A 91 -10.40 -8.66 -1.32
N VAL A 92 -9.32 -9.20 -0.74
CA VAL A 92 -7.95 -8.73 -0.96
C VAL A 92 -7.03 -9.86 -1.42
N GLU A 93 -6.23 -9.54 -2.44
CA GLU A 93 -5.21 -10.41 -2.98
C GLU A 93 -3.86 -9.71 -2.96
N ALA A 94 -2.82 -10.39 -2.48
CA ALA A 94 -1.45 -10.01 -2.77
C ALA A 94 -1.08 -10.51 -4.18
N ILE A 95 -0.68 -9.57 -5.03
CA ILE A 95 -0.21 -9.82 -6.39
C ILE A 95 1.31 -9.99 -6.40
N SER A 96 2.02 -9.12 -5.68
CA SER A 96 3.46 -9.21 -5.51
C SER A 96 3.87 -8.76 -4.10
N VAL A 97 4.99 -9.30 -3.63
CA VAL A 97 5.56 -9.00 -2.31
C VAL A 97 7.03 -8.67 -2.54
N ILE A 98 7.46 -7.51 -2.06
CA ILE A 98 8.81 -7.00 -2.23
C ILE A 98 9.36 -6.77 -0.83
N LYS A 99 10.49 -7.41 -0.52
CA LYS A 99 11.13 -7.29 0.78
C LYS A 99 11.62 -5.85 1.00
N THR A 100 11.34 -5.31 2.19
CA THR A 100 11.79 -3.97 2.59
C THR A 100 12.66 -3.98 3.84
N SER A 101 12.56 -5.05 4.65
CA SER A 101 13.36 -5.24 5.86
C SER A 101 14.06 -6.60 5.87
N PRO A 102 15.27 -6.71 6.44
CA PRO A 102 16.06 -5.61 7.04
C PRO A 102 16.77 -4.73 6.00
N ASP A 103 16.86 -5.18 4.75
CA ASP A 103 17.49 -4.45 3.65
C ASP A 103 16.42 -4.07 2.60
N PRO A 104 16.23 -2.77 2.29
CA PRO A 104 15.27 -2.30 1.30
C PRO A 104 15.83 -2.25 -0.14
N ALA A 105 17.00 -2.83 -0.43
CA ALA A 105 17.60 -2.80 -1.77
C ALA A 105 16.64 -3.24 -2.90
N ASP A 106 15.92 -4.35 -2.70
CA ASP A 106 14.95 -4.86 -3.69
C ASP A 106 13.80 -3.88 -3.94
N PHE A 107 13.31 -3.25 -2.87
CA PHE A 107 12.29 -2.21 -2.97
C PHE A 107 12.79 -1.00 -3.76
N TRP A 108 13.98 -0.49 -3.44
CA TRP A 108 14.52 0.67 -4.14
C TRP A 108 14.85 0.38 -5.61
N LYS A 109 15.34 -0.83 -5.91
CA LYS A 109 15.52 -1.28 -7.28
C LYS A 109 14.19 -1.25 -8.04
N TYR A 110 13.16 -1.89 -7.50
CA TYR A 110 11.82 -1.89 -8.10
C TYR A 110 11.26 -0.47 -8.25
N PHE A 111 11.39 0.36 -7.21
CA PHE A 111 10.90 1.73 -7.20
C PHE A 111 11.56 2.57 -8.31
N ASN A 112 12.89 2.52 -8.43
CA ASN A 112 13.64 3.33 -9.39
C ASN A 112 13.46 2.86 -10.83
N GLU A 113 13.43 1.54 -11.06
CA GLU A 113 13.32 0.97 -12.40
C GLU A 113 11.88 1.04 -12.95
N ARG A 114 10.88 0.87 -12.08
CA ARG A 114 9.47 0.77 -12.50
C ARG A 114 8.67 2.01 -12.15
N LEU A 115 8.63 2.39 -10.87
CA LEU A 115 7.64 3.34 -10.35
C LEU A 115 8.00 4.80 -10.62
N MET A 116 9.27 5.15 -10.44
CA MET A 116 9.76 6.51 -10.63
C MET A 116 9.63 6.95 -12.10
N ARG A 117 9.76 6.02 -13.04
CA ARG A 117 9.64 6.26 -14.48
C ARG A 117 8.20 6.32 -14.99
N MET A 118 7.22 5.96 -14.16
CA MET A 118 5.82 6.01 -14.58
C MET A 118 5.29 7.45 -14.61
N SER A 119 4.71 7.83 -15.75
CA SER A 119 3.88 9.03 -15.84
C SER A 119 2.62 8.93 -14.98
N ALA A 120 1.96 10.05 -14.73
CA ALA A 120 0.69 10.08 -14.00
C ALA A 120 -0.38 9.17 -14.65
N ALA A 121 -0.44 9.13 -15.99
CA ALA A 121 -1.35 8.27 -16.73
C ALA A 121 -1.02 6.78 -16.57
N GLN A 122 0.27 6.41 -16.56
CA GLN A 122 0.71 5.03 -16.33
C GLN A 122 0.39 4.58 -14.91
N LYS A 123 0.61 5.44 -13.90
CA LYS A 123 0.20 5.18 -12.51
C LYS A 123 -1.31 4.98 -12.39
N ALA A 124 -2.10 5.84 -13.05
CA ALA A 124 -3.55 5.71 -13.07
C ALA A 124 -4.02 4.38 -13.70
N ARG A 125 -3.39 3.96 -14.80
CA ARG A 125 -3.66 2.66 -15.44
C ARG A 125 -3.28 1.50 -14.53
N PHE A 126 -2.10 1.54 -13.91
CA PHE A 126 -1.66 0.54 -12.94
C PHE A 126 -2.71 0.35 -11.83
N MET A 127 -3.17 1.44 -11.21
CA MET A 127 -4.17 1.40 -10.14
C MET A 127 -5.57 0.95 -10.61
N ASN A 128 -5.84 0.95 -11.91
CA ASN A 128 -7.14 0.58 -12.48
C ASN A 128 -7.05 -0.74 -13.29
N THR A 129 -6.17 -1.65 -12.89
CA THR A 129 -6.11 -3.02 -13.44
C THR A 129 -6.76 -4.01 -12.50
#